data_AF-A0A0D0BAP0-F1
#
_entry.id   AF-A0A0D0BAP0-F1
#
_cell.length_a   1.000
_cell.length_b   1.000
_cell.length_c   1.000
_cell.angle_alpha   90.00
_cell.angle_beta   90.00
_cell.angle_gamma   90.00
#
_symmetry.space_group_name_H-M   'P 1'
#
loop_
_entity.id
_entity.type
_entity.pdbx_description
1 polymer ?
#
loop_
_entity_poly.entity_id
_entity_poly.type
_entity_poly.pdbx_seq_one_letter_code
_entity_poly.pdbx_strand_id
1 'polypeptide(L)'
;MLPSFIRIIATILLVFLIDSAAAGNTTCAGNMTQWYTDAVGETACMTYQRLRQICNTNYEVPNFRQNTPGDQCDDQLQSCCCNSISWALSMLCMNCQWDVDGGSVSGIDAGIGAYGMYRSPSGPFCGPGTNQSLPSDIQAAVCNKDIKLANFLYELFWNDGAWRVVYTMSTAVKDEAATNNNMYTHCNSTTSSTLSSSTGISTASAAPSQTTTAASANSTQKINIALIIGPVIGGLIVLVAAVVIARSCLRKRRQRLVRVSLDTDTDSPYAHAMAVVSPYTVTDSGES
;
A
#
# COMPACT_ATOMS: atom_id res chain seq x y z
N MET A 1 -3.37 29.01 -32.19
CA MET A 1 -3.84 27.61 -32.18
C MET A 1 -2.62 26.71 -32.08
N LEU A 2 -2.33 26.16 -30.90
CA LEU A 2 -1.26 25.16 -30.77
C LEU A 2 -1.70 23.91 -31.56
N PRO A 3 -0.86 23.35 -32.44
CA PRO A 3 -1.22 22.16 -33.21
C PRO A 3 -1.56 21.02 -32.27
N SER A 4 -2.70 20.34 -32.49
CA SER A 4 -3.23 19.29 -31.63
C SER A 4 -2.21 18.20 -31.26
N PHE A 5 -1.21 17.98 -32.12
CA PHE A 5 -0.11 17.04 -31.89
C PHE A 5 0.81 17.42 -30.72
N ILE A 6 1.05 18.72 -30.46
CA ILE A 6 1.87 19.17 -29.32
C ILE A 6 1.15 18.87 -27.99
N ARG A 7 -0.20 18.93 -27.96
CA ARG A 7 -1.00 18.59 -26.78
C ARG A 7 -0.96 17.08 -26.45
N ILE A 8 -0.96 16.23 -27.48
CA ILE A 8 -0.84 14.77 -27.31
C ILE A 8 0.55 14.39 -26.80
N ILE A 9 1.61 15.01 -27.34
CA ILE A 9 2.98 14.77 -26.89
C ILE A 9 3.18 15.23 -25.44
N ALA A 10 2.67 16.42 -25.09
CA ALA A 10 2.75 16.93 -23.73
C ALA A 10 2.00 16.05 -22.72
N THR A 11 0.84 15.51 -23.06
CA THR A 11 0.08 14.60 -22.18
C THR A 11 0.76 13.26 -22.02
N ILE A 12 1.31 12.67 -23.09
CA ILE A 12 2.08 11.42 -23.00
C ILE A 12 3.35 11.64 -22.15
N LEU A 13 4.11 12.71 -22.37
CA LEU A 13 5.28 13.05 -21.55
C LEU A 13 4.92 13.33 -20.09
N LEU A 14 3.78 13.99 -19.82
CA LEU A 14 3.30 14.22 -18.46
C LEU A 14 2.97 12.89 -17.77
N VAL A 15 2.25 11.98 -18.45
CA VAL A 15 1.95 10.63 -17.93
C VAL A 15 3.23 9.84 -17.64
N PHE A 16 4.25 9.92 -18.51
CA PHE A 16 5.54 9.26 -18.29
C PHE A 16 6.42 9.92 -17.21
N LEU A 17 6.18 11.19 -16.85
CA LEU A 17 6.89 11.90 -15.78
C LEU A 17 6.22 11.72 -14.40
N ILE A 18 4.94 11.35 -14.34
CA ILE A 18 4.21 11.14 -13.08
C ILE A 18 4.67 9.84 -12.38
N ASP A 19 5.23 8.88 -13.12
CA ASP A 19 5.73 7.60 -12.59
C ASP A 19 7.11 7.68 -11.89
N SER A 20 7.50 8.88 -11.46
CA SER A 20 8.72 9.12 -10.68
C SER A 20 8.49 10.21 -9.63
N ALA A 21 7.28 10.30 -9.08
CA ALA A 21 7.13 10.85 -7.74
C ALA A 21 7.96 9.98 -6.80
N ALA A 22 8.79 10.59 -5.95
CA ALA A 22 9.41 9.90 -4.85
C ALA A 22 8.33 9.07 -4.16
N ALA A 23 8.53 7.75 -4.09
CA ALA A 23 7.67 6.85 -3.33
C ALA A 23 7.47 7.51 -1.96
N GLY A 24 6.26 7.97 -1.65
CA GLY A 24 5.97 8.48 -0.31
C GLY A 24 6.20 7.35 0.70
N ASN A 25 6.26 7.65 2.00
CA ASN A 25 6.43 6.61 3.03
C ASN A 25 5.32 5.53 3.00
N THR A 26 4.25 5.74 2.23
CA THR A 26 3.18 4.76 2.03
C THR A 26 3.25 3.97 0.72
N THR A 27 4.23 4.25 -0.14
CA THR A 27 4.43 3.54 -1.42
C THR A 27 5.40 2.39 -1.22
N CYS A 28 5.08 1.21 -1.76
CA CYS A 28 5.95 0.05 -1.60
C CYS A 28 7.18 0.11 -2.52
N ALA A 29 8.31 -0.33 -2.01
CA ALA A 29 9.58 -0.38 -2.74
C ALA A 29 9.70 -1.60 -3.67
N GLY A 30 8.86 -2.61 -3.47
CA GLY A 30 8.77 -3.81 -4.29
C GLY A 30 7.37 -4.45 -4.23
N ASN A 31 7.25 -5.67 -4.74
CA ASN A 31 5.98 -6.36 -4.94
C ASN A 31 5.60 -7.37 -3.84
N MET A 32 6.36 -7.48 -2.74
CA MET A 32 6.10 -8.49 -1.70
C MET A 32 4.69 -8.37 -1.14
N THR A 33 4.27 -7.17 -0.77
CA THR A 33 2.93 -6.92 -0.21
C THR A 33 1.89 -6.63 -1.28
N GLN A 34 2.16 -6.94 -2.55
CA GLN A 34 1.22 -6.62 -3.64
C GLN A 34 -0.10 -7.38 -3.48
N TRP A 35 -0.07 -8.61 -2.97
CA TRP A 35 -1.28 -9.39 -2.66
C TRP A 35 -2.23 -8.63 -1.72
N TYR A 36 -1.70 -7.86 -0.77
CA TYR A 36 -2.50 -7.03 0.12
C TYR A 36 -3.12 -5.87 -0.65
N THR A 37 -2.31 -5.18 -1.45
CA THR A 37 -2.77 -4.05 -2.27
C THR A 37 -3.85 -4.47 -3.25
N ASP A 38 -3.72 -5.64 -3.87
CA ASP A 38 -4.70 -6.19 -4.82
C ASP A 38 -6.02 -6.52 -4.12
N ALA A 39 -5.96 -7.11 -2.93
CA ALA A 39 -7.13 -7.44 -2.13
C ALA A 39 -7.87 -6.19 -1.61
N VAL A 40 -7.12 -5.23 -1.04
CA VAL A 40 -7.66 -4.09 -0.28
C VAL A 40 -7.91 -2.87 -1.18
N GLY A 41 -7.13 -2.70 -2.24
CA GLY A 41 -7.14 -1.54 -3.13
C GLY A 41 -6.27 -0.37 -2.65
N GLU A 42 -5.52 -0.54 -1.56
CA GLU A 42 -4.51 0.41 -1.07
C GLU A 42 -3.34 -0.35 -0.42
N THR A 43 -2.18 0.28 -0.31
CA THR A 43 -1.02 -0.37 0.33
C THR A 43 -1.28 -0.58 1.82
N ALA A 44 -0.60 -1.57 2.42
CA ALA A 44 -0.70 -1.80 3.86
C ALA A 44 -0.27 -0.57 4.68
N CYS A 45 0.67 0.24 4.18
CA CYS A 45 1.03 1.51 4.80
C CYS A 45 -0.11 2.54 4.77
N MET A 46 -0.84 2.64 3.65
CA MET A 46 -2.01 3.54 3.58
C MET A 46 -3.09 3.10 4.58
N THR A 47 -3.40 1.80 4.66
CA THR A 47 -4.36 1.29 5.63
C THR A 47 -3.91 1.56 7.07
N TYR A 48 -2.63 1.30 7.37
CA TYR A 48 -2.05 1.56 8.68
C TYR A 48 -2.14 3.04 9.06
N GLN A 49 -1.79 3.95 8.13
CA GLN A 49 -1.90 5.39 8.33
C GLN A 49 -3.34 5.80 8.64
N ARG A 50 -4.30 5.34 7.83
CA ARG A 50 -5.72 5.68 8.00
C ARG A 50 -6.27 5.17 9.33
N LEU A 51 -5.84 3.99 9.79
CA LEU A 51 -6.20 3.43 11.09
C LEU A 51 -5.68 4.31 12.24
N ARG A 52 -4.39 4.67 12.21
CA ARG A 52 -3.79 5.59 13.20
C ARG A 52 -4.45 6.97 13.19
N GLN A 53 -4.83 7.46 12.01
CA GLN A 53 -5.50 8.74 11.81
C GLN A 53 -6.90 8.84 12.45
N ILE A 54 -7.49 7.72 12.88
CA ILE A 54 -8.71 7.75 13.70
C ILE A 54 -8.43 8.41 15.06
N CYS A 55 -7.28 8.11 15.67
CA CYS A 55 -6.89 8.63 16.99
C CYS A 55 -5.93 9.82 16.92
N ASN A 56 -5.20 9.96 15.83
CA ASN A 56 -4.24 11.05 15.61
C ASN A 56 -4.30 11.52 14.17
N THR A 57 -5.10 12.55 13.89
CA THR A 57 -5.36 13.04 12.52
C THR A 57 -4.12 13.50 11.77
N ASN A 58 -3.04 13.82 12.48
CA ASN A 58 -1.77 14.27 11.92
C ASN A 58 -0.76 13.13 11.77
N TYR A 59 -1.15 11.89 12.10
CA TYR A 59 -0.27 10.75 11.94
C TYR A 59 0.01 10.54 10.44
N GLU A 60 1.30 10.54 10.12
CA GLU A 60 1.83 10.13 8.84
C GLU A 60 2.76 8.95 9.08
N VAL A 61 2.69 7.95 8.22
CA VAL A 61 3.61 6.81 8.29
C VAL A 61 5.03 7.34 8.11
N PRO A 62 5.94 7.16 9.09
CA PRO A 62 7.33 7.52 8.91
C PRO A 62 8.02 6.57 7.92
N ASN A 63 9.25 6.91 7.54
CA ASN A 63 10.14 5.91 6.97
C ASN A 63 10.57 4.98 8.12
N PHE A 64 10.11 3.74 8.07
CA PHE A 64 10.33 2.77 9.13
C PHE A 64 11.81 2.45 9.23
N ARG A 65 12.25 2.03 10.41
CA ARG A 65 13.59 1.45 10.56
C ARG A 65 13.59 0.01 10.06
N GLN A 66 14.74 -0.47 9.60
CA GLN A 66 14.92 -1.85 9.13
C GLN A 66 14.80 -2.88 10.27
N ASN A 67 15.04 -2.46 11.52
CA ASN A 67 14.92 -3.31 12.70
C ASN A 67 13.48 -3.35 13.23
N THR A 68 12.99 -4.54 13.56
CA THR A 68 11.66 -4.70 14.13
C THR A 68 11.59 -4.24 15.59
N PRO A 69 10.50 -3.57 16.01
CA PRO A 69 9.37 -3.12 15.20
C PRO A 69 9.71 -1.85 14.40
N GLY A 70 9.21 -1.71 13.16
CA GLY A 70 9.50 -0.57 12.30
C GLY A 70 8.88 0.76 12.75
N ASP A 71 7.75 0.70 13.45
CA ASP A 71 7.04 1.82 14.10
C ASP A 71 6.73 1.46 15.57
N GLN A 72 6.20 2.40 16.34
CA GLN A 72 5.73 2.17 17.70
C GLN A 72 4.36 2.82 17.96
N CYS A 73 3.61 2.28 18.91
CA CYS A 73 2.34 2.86 19.37
C CYS A 73 2.58 3.97 20.39
N ASP A 74 2.97 5.14 19.89
CA ASP A 74 3.35 6.34 20.65
C ASP A 74 2.28 7.45 20.64
N ASP A 75 1.11 7.19 20.05
CA ASP A 75 -0.01 8.14 20.07
C ASP A 75 -0.45 8.44 21.51
N GLN A 76 -0.94 9.66 21.74
CA GLN A 76 -1.58 10.02 23.00
C GLN A 76 -2.86 9.20 23.25
N LEU A 77 -3.63 8.93 22.18
CA LEU A 77 -4.79 8.04 22.22
C LEU A 77 -4.43 6.70 21.59
N GLN A 78 -4.10 5.73 22.45
CA GLN A 78 -3.45 4.49 22.03
C GLN A 78 -4.41 3.42 21.51
N SER A 79 -5.73 3.62 21.57
CA SER A 79 -6.71 2.59 21.15
C SER A 79 -6.60 2.20 19.67
N CYS A 80 -6.14 3.10 18.80
CA CYS A 80 -5.94 2.81 17.37
C CYS A 80 -4.64 2.05 17.04
N CYS A 81 -3.66 2.06 17.95
CA CYS A 81 -2.37 1.40 17.73
C CYS A 81 -2.10 0.23 18.69
N CYS A 82 -2.66 0.24 19.90
CA CYS A 82 -2.39 -0.76 20.92
C CYS A 82 -3.22 -2.04 20.73
N ASN A 83 -3.16 -2.63 19.54
CA ASN A 83 -3.91 -3.83 19.19
C ASN A 83 -3.13 -4.67 18.15
N SER A 84 -3.45 -5.95 18.02
CA SER A 84 -2.69 -6.84 17.12
C SER A 84 -2.90 -6.53 15.64
N ILE A 85 -4.04 -5.92 15.28
CA ILE A 85 -4.38 -5.57 13.89
C ILE A 85 -3.47 -4.44 13.41
N SER A 86 -3.33 -3.38 14.21
CA SER A 86 -2.43 -2.26 13.95
C SER A 86 -0.97 -2.72 13.92
N TRP A 87 -0.59 -3.63 14.81
CA TRP A 87 0.72 -4.29 14.77
C TRP A 87 0.97 -5.03 13.45
N ALA A 88 0.05 -5.90 13.02
CA ALA A 88 0.16 -6.63 11.77
C ALA A 88 0.26 -5.69 10.56
N LEU A 89 -0.56 -4.64 10.52
CA LEU A 89 -0.51 -3.60 9.48
C LEU A 89 0.82 -2.85 9.48
N SER A 90 1.38 -2.53 10.65
CA SER A 90 2.72 -1.92 10.75
C SER A 90 3.78 -2.85 10.16
N MET A 91 3.73 -4.15 10.44
CA MET A 91 4.68 -5.12 9.91
C MET A 91 4.56 -5.32 8.40
N LEU A 92 3.33 -5.32 7.89
CA LEU A 92 3.08 -5.28 6.44
C LEU A 92 3.60 -3.98 5.83
N CYS A 93 3.38 -2.83 6.46
CA CYS A 93 3.90 -1.56 5.98
C CYS A 93 5.44 -1.54 5.95
N MET A 94 6.08 -2.10 6.97
CA MET A 94 7.54 -2.24 6.99
C MET A 94 8.05 -3.06 5.80
N ASN A 95 7.41 -4.19 5.50
CA ASN A 95 7.74 -5.02 4.35
C ASN A 95 7.47 -4.29 3.03
N CYS A 96 6.38 -3.52 2.95
CA CYS A 96 6.09 -2.66 1.82
C CYS A 96 7.22 -1.64 1.58
N GLN A 97 7.73 -0.96 2.62
CA GLN A 97 8.78 0.05 2.48
C GLN A 97 10.18 -0.53 2.20
N TRP A 98 10.52 -1.68 2.81
CA TRP A 98 11.89 -2.18 2.82
C TRP A 98 12.16 -3.37 1.91
N ASP A 99 11.13 -4.13 1.52
CA ASP A 99 11.33 -5.26 0.61
C ASP A 99 11.30 -4.80 -0.84
N VAL A 100 12.51 -4.61 -1.39
CA VAL A 100 12.74 -4.14 -2.76
C VAL A 100 12.59 -5.29 -3.76
N ASP A 101 12.27 -4.97 -5.02
CA ASP A 101 12.23 -5.97 -6.09
C ASP A 101 13.56 -6.77 -6.21
N GLY A 102 13.49 -8.09 -6.01
CA GLY A 102 14.66 -8.98 -5.96
C GLY A 102 15.30 -9.11 -4.57
N GLY A 103 14.62 -8.61 -3.54
CA GLY A 103 14.94 -8.82 -2.13
C GLY A 103 14.67 -10.24 -1.63
N SER A 104 14.64 -10.40 -0.31
CA SER A 104 14.41 -11.70 0.33
C SER A 104 12.97 -12.15 0.06
N VAL A 105 12.79 -13.32 -0.54
CA VAL A 105 11.45 -13.93 -0.73
C VAL A 105 10.70 -14.15 0.59
N SER A 106 11.42 -14.16 1.70
CA SER A 106 10.87 -14.35 3.04
C SER A 106 10.54 -13.04 3.74
N GLY A 107 10.73 -11.88 3.10
CA GLY A 107 10.54 -10.55 3.69
C GLY A 107 11.24 -10.35 5.04
N ILE A 108 10.68 -9.46 5.87
CA ILE A 108 11.18 -9.12 7.21
C ILE A 108 10.18 -9.63 8.25
N ASP A 109 10.60 -10.65 9.00
CA ASP A 109 9.88 -11.19 10.15
C ASP A 109 10.20 -10.42 11.43
N ALA A 110 9.28 -10.45 12.40
CA ALA A 110 9.53 -9.96 13.75
C ALA A 110 9.78 -11.13 14.71
N GLY A 111 10.85 -11.00 15.50
CA GLY A 111 11.19 -11.96 16.54
C GLY A 111 10.25 -11.92 17.74
N ILE A 112 10.44 -12.88 18.64
CA ILE A 112 9.74 -12.96 19.93
C ILE A 112 9.90 -11.62 20.69
N GLY A 113 8.81 -11.13 21.27
CA GLY A 113 8.76 -9.89 22.04
C GLY A 113 8.59 -8.60 21.22
N ALA A 114 8.61 -8.68 19.88
CA ALA A 114 8.53 -7.48 19.03
C ALA A 114 7.21 -6.72 19.18
N TYR A 115 6.08 -7.42 19.31
CA TYR A 115 4.81 -6.77 19.65
C TYR A 115 4.85 -6.05 21.01
N GLY A 116 5.60 -6.60 21.97
CA GLY A 116 5.84 -5.93 23.25
C GLY A 116 6.61 -4.63 23.07
N MET A 117 7.67 -4.64 22.25
CA MET A 117 8.44 -3.43 21.91
C MET A 117 7.59 -2.40 21.16
N TYR A 118 6.70 -2.84 20.27
CA TYR A 118 5.77 -1.98 19.54
C TYR A 118 4.82 -1.23 20.49
N ARG A 119 4.36 -1.92 21.53
CA ARG A 119 3.44 -1.39 22.54
C ARG A 119 4.10 -0.60 23.67
N SER A 120 5.43 -0.55 23.70
CA SER A 120 6.22 0.01 24.80
C SER A 120 7.29 0.99 24.28
N PRO A 121 6.91 2.06 23.55
CA PRO A 121 7.86 2.99 22.95
C PRO A 121 8.83 3.64 23.93
N SER A 122 8.35 4.01 25.13
CA SER A 122 9.08 4.89 26.05
C SER A 122 8.75 4.68 27.53
N GLY A 123 8.06 3.58 27.89
CA GLY A 123 7.62 3.36 29.26
C GLY A 123 6.69 2.14 29.40
N PRO A 124 5.69 2.18 30.30
CA PRO A 124 4.74 1.07 30.44
C PRO A 124 4.01 0.81 29.11
N PHE A 125 3.58 -0.43 28.91
CA PHE A 125 2.77 -0.80 27.75
C PHE A 125 1.58 0.16 27.59
N CYS A 126 1.19 0.43 26.35
CA CYS A 126 0.03 1.25 25.96
C CYS A 126 -1.35 0.74 26.44
N GLY A 127 -1.38 -0.18 27.41
CA GLY A 127 -2.53 -0.91 27.91
C GLY A 127 -2.34 -2.42 27.80
N PRO A 128 -3.35 -3.23 28.19
CA PRO A 128 -3.34 -4.69 28.00
C PRO A 128 -3.35 -5.09 26.51
N GLY A 129 -3.74 -4.17 25.63
CA GLY A 129 -3.91 -4.38 24.20
C GLY A 129 -5.14 -5.23 23.88
N THR A 130 -5.71 -5.06 22.69
CA THR A 130 -6.72 -6.00 22.17
C THR A 130 -6.08 -6.89 21.13
N ASN A 131 -5.99 -8.18 21.44
CA ASN A 131 -5.52 -9.18 20.50
C ASN A 131 -6.71 -9.61 19.65
N GLN A 132 -6.50 -9.73 18.33
CA GLN A 132 -7.47 -10.26 17.37
C GLN A 132 -8.78 -9.44 17.27
N SER A 133 -8.79 -8.23 17.81
CA SER A 133 -9.96 -7.34 17.77
C SER A 133 -9.55 -5.87 17.88
N LEU A 134 -10.48 -4.99 17.50
CA LEU A 134 -10.43 -3.57 17.81
C LEU A 134 -11.38 -3.25 18.97
N PRO A 135 -11.12 -2.17 19.74
CA PRO A 135 -12.14 -1.56 20.58
C PRO A 135 -13.39 -1.19 19.76
N SER A 136 -14.58 -1.27 20.36
CA SER A 136 -15.85 -1.15 19.63
C SER A 136 -16.05 0.22 18.95
N ASP A 137 -15.57 1.29 19.58
CA ASP A 137 -15.56 2.65 19.04
C ASP A 137 -14.62 2.78 17.84
N ILE A 138 -13.44 2.16 17.92
CA ILE A 138 -12.47 2.12 16.81
C ILE A 138 -12.99 1.27 15.66
N GLN A 139 -13.61 0.12 15.94
CA GLN A 139 -14.26 -0.72 14.93
C GLN A 139 -15.35 0.06 14.19
N ALA A 140 -16.22 0.77 14.92
CA ALA A 140 -17.25 1.61 14.31
C ALA A 140 -16.62 2.73 13.45
N ALA A 141 -15.55 3.37 13.91
CA ALA A 141 -14.84 4.39 13.15
C ALA A 141 -14.19 3.85 11.87
N VAL A 142 -13.59 2.65 11.92
CA VAL A 142 -13.05 1.94 10.74
C VAL A 142 -14.15 1.74 9.69
N CYS A 143 -15.31 1.24 10.11
CA CYS A 143 -16.44 1.03 9.20
C CYS A 143 -16.99 2.35 8.63
N ASN A 144 -17.15 3.38 9.47
CA ASN A 144 -17.66 4.69 9.04
C ASN A 144 -16.71 5.44 8.11
N LYS A 145 -15.40 5.18 8.19
CA LYS A 145 -14.37 5.79 7.34
C LYS A 145 -14.00 4.94 6.13
N ASP A 146 -14.71 3.83 5.88
CA ASP A 146 -14.43 2.89 4.79
C ASP A 146 -12.96 2.43 4.79
N ILE A 147 -12.44 2.10 5.97
CA ILE A 147 -11.11 1.51 6.12
C ILE A 147 -11.29 0.00 6.02
N LYS A 148 -10.74 -0.58 4.96
CA LYS A 148 -10.88 -2.00 4.66
C LYS A 148 -9.86 -2.82 5.44
N LEU A 149 -10.32 -3.48 6.49
CA LEU A 149 -9.52 -4.44 7.27
C LEU A 149 -9.98 -5.85 6.95
N ALA A 150 -9.12 -6.62 6.28
CA ALA A 150 -9.43 -7.99 5.88
C ALA A 150 -9.54 -8.94 7.10
N ASN A 151 -10.39 -9.96 7.03
CA ASN A 151 -10.70 -10.85 8.15
C ASN A 151 -9.45 -11.54 8.70
N PHE A 152 -8.49 -11.92 7.84
CA PHE A 152 -7.24 -12.53 8.30
C PHE A 152 -6.50 -11.70 9.36
N LEU A 153 -6.61 -10.36 9.36
CA LEU A 153 -5.99 -9.49 10.36
C LEU A 153 -6.57 -9.71 11.77
N TYR A 154 -7.84 -10.11 11.85
CA TYR A 154 -8.52 -10.44 13.11
C TYR A 154 -8.15 -11.83 13.62
N GLU A 155 -7.59 -12.70 12.79
CA GLU A 155 -7.13 -14.03 13.24
C GLU A 155 -5.62 -14.04 13.51
N LEU A 156 -4.89 -13.04 13.01
CA LEU A 156 -3.44 -12.98 13.04
C LEU A 156 -2.90 -12.42 14.38
N PHE A 157 -2.49 -13.32 15.27
CA PHE A 157 -1.74 -12.95 16.47
C PHE A 157 -0.93 -14.13 17.02
N TRP A 158 0.32 -13.86 17.41
CA TRP A 158 1.16 -14.81 18.14
C TRP A 158 1.36 -14.31 19.57
N ASN A 159 1.12 -15.20 20.55
CA ASN A 159 1.19 -14.85 21.97
C ASN A 159 2.59 -14.44 22.44
N ASP A 160 3.64 -14.89 21.73
CA ASP A 160 5.02 -14.50 21.97
C ASP A 160 5.37 -13.13 21.36
N GLY A 161 4.43 -12.50 20.64
CA GLY A 161 4.61 -11.21 19.99
C GLY A 161 5.44 -11.25 18.71
N ALA A 162 5.74 -12.44 18.18
CA ALA A 162 6.36 -12.60 16.88
C ALA A 162 5.39 -12.23 15.74
N TRP A 163 5.94 -12.06 14.54
CA TRP A 163 5.15 -11.88 13.33
C TRP A 163 5.89 -12.44 12.11
N ARG A 164 5.16 -13.09 11.20
CA ARG A 164 5.75 -13.78 10.05
C ARG A 164 5.06 -13.41 8.75
N VAL A 165 5.81 -12.87 7.80
CA VAL A 165 5.24 -12.32 6.55
C VAL A 165 4.67 -13.40 5.64
N VAL A 166 5.42 -14.50 5.45
CA VAL A 166 5.02 -15.60 4.56
C VAL A 166 3.76 -16.30 5.11
N TYR A 167 3.69 -16.47 6.43
CA TYR A 167 2.49 -17.01 7.07
C TYR A 167 1.30 -16.06 6.90
N THR A 168 1.51 -14.76 7.09
CA THR A 168 0.48 -13.74 6.93
C THR A 168 -0.08 -13.74 5.51
N MET A 169 0.78 -13.71 4.50
CA MET A 169 0.40 -13.81 3.09
C MET A 169 -0.40 -15.09 2.82
N SER A 170 0.09 -16.25 3.28
CA SER A 170 -0.59 -17.54 3.06
C SER A 170 -1.97 -17.59 3.72
N THR A 171 -2.11 -16.95 4.89
CA THR A 171 -3.38 -16.83 5.60
C THR A 171 -4.34 -15.93 4.85
N ALA A 172 -3.87 -14.79 4.34
CA ALA A 172 -4.68 -13.86 3.55
C ALA A 172 -5.21 -14.51 2.26
N VAL A 173 -4.35 -15.20 1.50
CA VAL A 173 -4.75 -15.92 0.28
C VAL A 173 -5.75 -17.04 0.59
N LYS A 174 -5.57 -17.74 1.71
CA LYS A 174 -6.51 -18.77 2.15
C LYS A 174 -7.87 -18.17 2.51
N ASP A 175 -7.90 -17.04 3.20
CA ASP A 175 -9.12 -16.32 3.57
C ASP A 175 -9.85 -15.78 2.34
N GLU A 176 -9.12 -15.22 1.37
CA GLU A 176 -9.67 -14.78 0.07
C GLU A 176 -10.41 -15.91 -0.64
N ALA A 177 -9.76 -17.07 -0.75
CA ALA A 177 -10.31 -18.26 -1.39
C ALA A 177 -11.54 -18.81 -0.62
N ALA A 178 -11.52 -18.76 0.72
CA ALA A 178 -12.60 -19.27 1.55
C ALA A 178 -13.85 -18.37 1.52
N THR A 179 -13.67 -17.06 1.38
CA THR A 179 -14.74 -16.07 1.50
C THR A 179 -15.34 -15.62 0.17
N ASN A 180 -14.92 -16.21 -0.96
CA ASN A 180 -15.30 -15.76 -2.32
C ASN A 180 -15.06 -14.24 -2.49
N ASN A 181 -13.89 -13.75 -2.05
CA ASN A 181 -13.51 -12.33 -2.03
C ASN A 181 -14.31 -11.44 -1.06
N ASN A 182 -15.16 -12.01 -0.19
CA ASN A 182 -15.82 -11.26 0.88
C ASN A 182 -14.95 -11.21 2.15
N MET A 183 -13.81 -10.54 2.04
CA MET A 183 -12.78 -10.49 3.08
C MET A 183 -13.09 -9.47 4.19
N TYR A 184 -14.22 -8.75 4.13
CA TYR A 184 -14.48 -7.55 4.92
C TYR A 184 -15.76 -7.68 5.76
N THR A 185 -15.85 -8.76 6.54
CA THR A 185 -17.10 -9.12 7.24
C THR A 185 -17.31 -8.40 8.57
N HIS A 186 -16.26 -7.76 9.10
CA HIS A 186 -16.30 -7.07 10.40
C HIS A 186 -17.00 -5.72 10.38
N CYS A 187 -17.32 -5.20 9.19
CA CYS A 187 -18.20 -4.06 9.03
C CYS A 187 -19.54 -4.56 8.52
N ASN A 188 -20.61 -4.33 9.30
CA ASN A 188 -21.94 -4.69 8.85
C ASN A 188 -22.23 -3.87 7.60
N SER A 189 -22.35 -4.55 6.45
CA SER A 189 -22.59 -3.89 5.18
C SER A 189 -24.00 -3.31 5.20
N THR A 190 -24.15 -2.07 5.66
CA THR A 190 -25.28 -1.21 5.25
C THR A 190 -25.07 -0.86 3.79
N THR A 191 -25.12 -1.86 2.92
CA THR A 191 -25.25 -1.67 1.48
C THR A 191 -26.64 -1.08 1.27
N SER A 192 -26.73 0.24 1.29
CA SER A 192 -27.84 0.97 0.69
C SER A 192 -27.97 0.50 -0.75
N SER A 193 -28.86 -0.46 -0.94
CA SER A 193 -29.32 -0.92 -2.23
C SER A 193 -30.24 0.16 -2.78
N THR A 194 -29.66 1.28 -3.24
CA THR A 194 -30.40 2.29 -4.00
C THR A 194 -30.60 1.71 -5.40
N LEU A 195 -31.54 0.79 -5.54
CA LEU A 195 -32.12 0.44 -6.83
C LEU A 195 -32.79 1.70 -7.38
N SER A 196 -32.15 2.33 -8.36
CA SER A 196 -32.78 3.35 -9.21
C SER A 196 -33.95 2.72 -9.96
N SER A 197 -35.15 2.80 -9.38
CA SER A 197 -36.41 2.63 -10.11
C SER A 197 -36.74 3.97 -10.77
N SER A 198 -36.39 4.10 -12.05
CA SER A 198 -36.83 5.21 -12.88
C SER A 198 -38.33 5.07 -13.15
N THR A 199 -39.15 5.75 -12.35
CA THR A 199 -40.58 5.91 -12.64
C THR A 199 -40.74 7.11 -13.58
N GLY A 200 -41.16 6.84 -14.81
CA GLY A 200 -41.45 7.86 -15.81
C GLY A 200 -42.61 8.75 -15.38
N ILE A 201 -42.39 10.06 -15.43
CA ILE A 201 -43.45 11.07 -15.30
C ILE A 201 -43.43 11.91 -16.58
N SER A 202 -44.49 11.74 -17.36
CA SER A 202 -44.84 12.58 -18.50
C SER A 202 -45.45 13.89 -18.01
N THR A 203 -44.95 15.03 -18.48
CA THR A 203 -45.66 16.31 -18.36
C THR A 203 -45.47 17.14 -19.63
N ALA A 204 -46.58 17.57 -20.21
CA ALA A 204 -46.68 18.30 -21.47
C ALA A 204 -46.76 19.82 -21.27
N SER A 205 -46.46 20.54 -22.37
CA SER A 205 -46.87 21.91 -22.77
C SER A 205 -46.31 23.13 -22.03
N ALA A 206 -45.58 23.98 -22.75
CA ALA A 206 -46.12 25.20 -23.39
C ALA A 206 -45.02 25.99 -24.16
N ALA A 207 -45.39 26.55 -25.32
CA ALA A 207 -44.68 27.58 -26.09
C ALA A 207 -44.93 28.99 -25.45
N PRO A 208 -44.26 30.13 -25.80
CA PRO A 208 -44.07 30.63 -27.19
C PRO A 208 -42.85 31.54 -27.52
N SER A 209 -42.78 31.88 -28.83
CA SER A 209 -42.34 33.13 -29.49
C SER A 209 -40.88 33.56 -29.71
N GLN A 210 -40.49 33.47 -31.00
CA GLN A 210 -39.88 34.47 -31.91
C GLN A 210 -38.77 35.42 -31.41
N THR A 211 -37.62 35.42 -32.12
CA THR A 211 -37.07 36.63 -32.80
C THR A 211 -36.09 36.24 -33.93
N THR A 212 -36.16 36.94 -35.06
CA THR A 212 -35.29 36.93 -36.26
C THR A 212 -33.84 37.37 -35.94
N THR A 213 -32.79 37.07 -36.73
CA THR A 213 -32.34 37.87 -37.89
C THR A 213 -31.05 37.32 -38.55
N ALA A 214 -31.05 37.35 -39.89
CA ALA A 214 -29.96 37.54 -40.88
C ALA A 214 -28.81 36.54 -41.14
N ALA A 215 -28.51 36.46 -42.44
CA ALA A 215 -27.60 35.59 -43.17
C ALA A 215 -26.15 36.11 -43.27
N SER A 216 -25.22 35.21 -43.62
CA SER A 216 -24.15 35.52 -44.56
C SER A 216 -23.49 34.25 -45.12
N ALA A 217 -23.35 34.23 -46.44
CA ALA A 217 -22.66 33.21 -47.22
C ALA A 217 -21.17 33.56 -47.37
N ASN A 218 -20.32 32.53 -47.40
CA ASN A 218 -18.99 32.44 -48.05
C ASN A 218 -18.22 31.27 -47.44
N SER A 219 -17.27 30.59 -48.06
CA SER A 219 -16.93 30.30 -49.45
C SER A 219 -15.90 29.17 -49.33
N THR A 220 -16.05 28.11 -50.11
CA THR A 220 -15.22 26.89 -50.00
C THR A 220 -13.85 27.11 -50.64
N GLN A 221 -12.78 27.12 -49.85
CA GLN A 221 -11.41 26.97 -50.37
C GLN A 221 -10.87 25.57 -50.06
N LYS A 222 -10.71 24.76 -51.11
CA LYS A 222 -9.91 23.53 -51.14
C LYS A 222 -8.43 23.92 -51.09
N ILE A 223 -7.71 23.49 -50.06
CA ILE A 223 -6.25 23.52 -50.02
C ILE A 223 -5.74 22.07 -50.14
N ASN A 224 -4.96 21.81 -51.18
CA ASN A 224 -4.34 20.52 -51.43
C ASN A 224 -3.20 20.29 -50.43
N ILE A 225 -3.46 19.46 -49.42
CA ILE A 225 -2.47 18.96 -48.45
C ILE A 225 -1.90 17.66 -49.03
N ALA A 226 -0.93 17.80 -49.92
CA ALA A 226 -0.04 16.72 -50.28
C ALA A 226 1.36 17.34 -50.38
N LEU A 227 2.37 16.67 -49.82
CA LEU A 227 3.80 16.91 -50.05
C LEU A 227 4.61 17.74 -49.02
N ILE A 228 4.30 17.74 -47.71
CA ILE A 228 5.29 18.12 -46.64
C ILE A 228 5.07 17.32 -45.32
N ILE A 229 4.89 16.00 -45.40
CA ILE A 229 4.83 15.11 -44.21
C ILE A 229 5.89 14.00 -44.36
N GLY A 230 7.14 14.41 -44.59
CA GLY A 230 8.24 13.51 -44.97
C GLY A 230 9.22 13.10 -43.87
N PRO A 231 9.58 13.94 -42.86
CA PRO A 231 10.65 13.54 -41.93
C PRO A 231 10.31 13.50 -40.43
N VAL A 232 9.17 14.03 -39.98
CA VAL A 232 8.90 14.21 -38.53
C VAL A 232 8.54 12.90 -37.81
N ILE A 233 7.92 11.95 -38.52
CA ILE A 233 7.44 10.69 -37.92
C ILE A 233 8.61 9.73 -37.62
N GLY A 234 9.66 9.74 -38.47
CA GLY A 234 10.84 8.87 -38.28
C GLY A 234 11.66 9.23 -37.05
N GLY A 235 11.85 10.53 -36.79
CA GLY A 235 12.61 11.00 -35.61
C GLY A 235 11.93 10.65 -34.28
N LEU A 236 10.60 10.64 -34.23
CA LEU A 236 9.84 10.35 -33.02
C LEU A 236 10.00 8.91 -32.55
N ILE A 237 9.98 7.95 -33.48
CA ILE A 237 10.14 6.52 -33.13
C ILE A 237 11.55 6.27 -32.57
N VAL A 238 12.57 6.89 -33.17
CA VAL A 238 13.97 6.76 -32.70
C VAL A 238 14.15 7.37 -31.30
N LEU A 239 13.52 8.52 -31.03
CA LEU A 239 13.65 9.19 -29.74
C LEU A 239 12.95 8.41 -28.60
N VAL A 240 11.75 7.88 -28.86
CA VAL A 240 11.05 7.01 -27.89
C VAL A 240 11.84 5.72 -27.65
N ALA A 241 12.35 5.07 -28.70
CA ALA A 241 13.18 3.89 -28.58
C ALA A 241 14.47 4.16 -27.77
N ALA A 242 15.14 5.29 -28.02
CA ALA A 242 16.35 5.68 -27.28
C ALA A 242 16.08 5.89 -25.78
N VAL A 243 14.96 6.52 -25.41
CA VAL A 243 14.57 6.72 -24.01
C VAL A 243 14.25 5.39 -23.32
N VAL A 244 13.52 4.49 -24.00
CA VAL A 244 13.20 3.15 -23.46
C VAL A 244 14.46 2.32 -23.27
N ILE A 245 15.39 2.35 -24.23
CA ILE A 245 16.68 1.65 -24.13
C ILE A 245 17.53 2.24 -23.01
N ALA A 246 17.63 3.58 -22.91
CA ALA A 246 18.38 4.23 -21.84
C ALA A 246 17.82 3.86 -20.45
N ARG A 247 16.49 3.91 -20.26
CA ARG A 247 15.84 3.52 -18.99
C ARG A 247 16.06 2.03 -18.68
N SER A 248 15.97 1.16 -19.68
CA SER A 248 16.24 -0.29 -19.51
C SER A 248 17.70 -0.58 -19.15
N CYS A 249 18.64 0.12 -19.78
CA CYS A 249 20.07 0.04 -19.45
C CYS A 249 20.36 0.56 -18.05
N LEU A 250 19.73 1.67 -17.62
CA LEU A 250 19.86 2.20 -16.27
C LEU A 250 19.27 1.24 -15.22
N ARG A 251 18.10 0.64 -15.48
CA ARG A 251 17.50 -0.39 -14.62
C ARG A 251 18.41 -1.62 -14.50
N LYS A 252 18.92 -2.14 -15.62
CA LYS A 252 19.88 -3.26 -15.61
C LYS A 252 21.20 -2.90 -14.91
N ARG A 253 21.70 -1.67 -15.06
CA ARG A 253 22.93 -1.23 -14.39
C ARG A 253 22.74 -1.12 -12.87
N ARG A 254 21.59 -0.62 -12.41
CA ARG A 254 21.21 -0.62 -10.99
C ARG A 254 21.14 -2.05 -10.44
N GLN A 255 20.53 -2.98 -11.16
CA GLN A 255 20.49 -4.40 -10.77
C GLN A 255 21.89 -5.03 -10.67
N ARG A 256 22.84 -4.64 -11.53
CA ARG A 256 24.22 -5.15 -11.46
C ARG A 256 25.02 -4.59 -10.28
N LEU A 257 24.79 -3.34 -9.89
CA LEU A 257 25.47 -2.75 -8.73
C LEU A 257 25.07 -3.42 -7.41
N VAL A 258 23.82 -3.88 -7.29
CA VAL A 258 23.35 -4.62 -6.11
C VAL A 258 24.00 -6.00 -6.00
N ARG A 259 24.27 -6.68 -7.13
CA ARG A 259 24.91 -8.01 -7.11
C ARG A 259 26.40 -7.97 -6.76
N VAL A 260 27.09 -6.85 -7.00
CA VAL A 260 28.54 -6.75 -6.72
C VAL A 260 28.83 -6.54 -5.23
N SER A 261 27.83 -6.18 -4.40
CA SER A 261 28.03 -6.04 -2.95
C SER A 261 27.88 -7.33 -2.14
N LEU A 262 27.51 -8.47 -2.74
CA LEU A 262 27.27 -9.72 -1.99
C LEU A 262 28.45 -10.71 -1.98
N ASP A 263 29.59 -10.38 -2.60
CA ASP A 263 30.77 -11.25 -2.66
C ASP A 263 31.94 -10.79 -1.76
N THR A 264 31.75 -9.76 -0.92
CA THR A 264 32.78 -9.28 0.00
C THR A 264 32.35 -9.47 1.46
N ASP A 265 32.22 -10.72 1.91
CA ASP A 265 32.54 -11.14 3.30
C ASP A 265 32.10 -12.60 3.51
N THR A 266 32.95 -13.54 3.14
CA THR A 266 32.90 -14.89 3.70
C THR A 266 34.33 -15.41 3.86
N ASP A 267 35.05 -14.78 4.78
CA ASP A 267 36.21 -15.39 5.45
C ASP A 267 36.38 -14.72 6.83
N SER A 268 35.47 -15.05 7.76
CA SER A 268 35.70 -14.81 9.19
C SER A 268 35.53 -16.12 9.96
N PRO A 269 36.63 -16.83 10.27
CA PRO A 269 36.59 -18.08 11.01
C PRO A 269 36.76 -17.79 12.50
N TYR A 270 35.69 -17.35 13.18
CA TYR A 270 35.63 -17.42 14.64
C TYR A 270 34.26 -17.85 15.12
N ALA A 271 34.11 -19.17 15.18
CA ALA A 271 33.18 -19.84 16.06
C ALA A 271 33.56 -19.55 17.52
N HIS A 272 32.68 -18.88 18.26
CA HIS A 272 32.66 -19.00 19.72
C HIS A 272 31.31 -19.59 20.14
N ALA A 273 31.42 -20.80 20.67
CA ALA A 273 30.36 -21.56 21.31
C ALA A 273 29.72 -20.74 22.43
N MET A 274 28.43 -20.42 22.28
CA MET A 274 27.60 -20.04 23.41
C MET A 274 27.01 -21.32 24.01
N ALA A 275 27.44 -21.62 25.23
CA ALA A 275 26.95 -22.73 26.03
C ALA A 275 25.45 -22.57 26.30
N VAL A 276 24.72 -23.65 26.04
CA VAL A 276 23.31 -23.82 26.42
C VAL A 276 23.25 -23.89 27.95
N VAL A 277 22.82 -22.81 28.60
CA VAL A 277 22.40 -22.84 30.00
C VAL A 277 20.94 -23.29 30.01
N SER A 278 20.73 -24.56 30.37
CA SER A 278 19.41 -25.16 30.59
C SER A 278 18.85 -24.71 31.96
N PRO A 279 17.54 -24.44 32.10
CA PRO A 279 17.03 -23.77 33.28
C PRO A 279 16.28 -24.71 34.26
N TYR A 280 16.33 -24.33 35.54
CA TYR A 280 15.50 -24.75 36.68
C TYR A 280 15.67 -26.17 37.25
N THR A 281 16.49 -26.28 38.29
CA THR A 281 16.23 -27.22 39.41
C THR A 281 15.37 -26.50 40.45
N VAL A 282 14.11 -26.88 40.57
CA VAL A 282 13.25 -26.56 41.73
C VAL A 282 13.65 -27.53 42.84
N THR A 283 14.23 -27.01 43.92
CA THR A 283 14.46 -27.79 45.14
C THR A 283 13.20 -27.74 45.98
N ASP A 284 12.45 -28.84 45.97
CA ASP A 284 11.40 -29.12 46.95
C ASP A 284 12.07 -29.44 48.29
N SER A 285 11.67 -28.73 49.34
CA SER A 285 12.00 -29.07 50.72
C SER A 285 10.79 -28.77 51.59
N GLY A 286 9.87 -29.72 51.62
CA GLY A 286 9.07 -29.97 52.81
C GLY A 286 9.92 -30.65 53.86
N GLU A 287 9.84 -30.20 55.11
CA GLU A 287 9.34 -31.00 56.24
C GLU A 287 9.47 -30.22 57.57
N SER A 288 8.43 -30.41 58.40
CA SER A 288 8.33 -30.22 59.86
C SER A 288 8.11 -28.81 60.42
#